data_AF-V6I1J6-F1
#
_entry.id   AF-V6I1J6-F1
#
_cell.length_a   1.000
_cell.length_b   1.000
_cell.length_c   1.000
_cell.angle_alpha   90.00
_cell.angle_beta   90.00
_cell.angle_gamma   90.00
#
_symmetry.space_group_name_H-M   'P 1'
#
loop_
_entity.id
_entity.type
_entity.pdbx_description
1 polymer ?
#
loop_
_entity_poly.entity_id
_entity_poly.type
_entity_poly.pdbx_seq_one_letter_code
_entity_poly.pdbx_strand_id
1 'polypeptide(L)'
;MNSFDLKTQSGRLRLIIAETGMTQSRFGEEVGISKQQVSNILSGERDVSDPVALVIEHKFGFRKDWLLMKNGPQKNKMNAFDIAALDAENTFHRKLDRTSGVRKMIKDFFLLSPKDQKMIIDMIGRLLKGKK
;
A
#
# COMPACT_ATOMS: atom_id res chain seq x y z
N MET A 1 -19.85 13.18 13.80
CA MET A 1 -18.50 12.77 13.36
C MET A 1 -17.61 12.69 14.59
N ASN A 2 -17.12 11.50 14.94
CA ASN A 2 -16.18 11.37 16.05
C ASN A 2 -14.86 12.04 15.66
N SER A 3 -14.58 13.19 16.28
CA SER A 3 -13.31 13.89 16.12
C SER A 3 -12.22 13.07 16.83
N PHE A 4 -11.31 12.46 16.07
CA PHE A 4 -10.12 11.84 16.65
C PHE A 4 -9.13 12.94 17.03
N ASP A 5 -8.65 12.95 18.28
CA ASP A 5 -7.58 13.88 18.68
C ASP A 5 -6.22 13.40 18.17
N LEU A 6 -5.89 13.77 16.93
CA LEU A 6 -4.63 13.37 16.28
C LEU A 6 -3.38 14.06 16.85
N LYS A 7 -3.51 14.82 17.94
CA LYS A 7 -2.36 15.31 18.71
C LYS A 7 -1.78 14.23 19.63
N THR A 8 -2.57 13.22 19.98
CA THR A 8 -2.17 12.15 20.91
C THR A 8 -1.89 10.84 20.19
N GLN A 9 -1.09 9.96 20.80
CA GLN A 9 -0.91 8.60 20.30
C GLN A 9 -2.22 7.80 20.35
N SER A 10 -3.04 8.01 21.39
CA SER A 10 -4.34 7.35 21.54
C SER A 10 -5.31 7.71 20.42
N GLY A 11 -5.41 9.00 20.06
CA GLY A 11 -6.27 9.44 18.95
C GLY A 11 -5.79 8.94 17.59
N ARG A 12 -4.47 8.88 17.36
CA ARG A 12 -3.89 8.28 16.16
C ARG A 12 -4.14 6.77 16.09
N LEU A 13 -4.01 6.05 17.20
CA LEU A 13 -4.31 4.62 17.24
C LEU A 13 -5.81 4.34 17.02
N ARG A 14 -6.71 5.18 17.56
CA ARG A 14 -8.16 5.07 17.29
C ARG A 14 -8.46 5.19 15.80
N LEU A 15 -7.82 6.14 15.11
CA LEU A 15 -7.98 6.30 13.66
C LEU A 15 -7.55 5.03 12.92
N ILE A 16 -6.39 4.46 13.27
CA ILE A 16 -5.86 3.23 12.66
C ILE A 16 -6.85 2.08 12.83
N ILE A 17 -7.32 1.83 14.06
CA ILE A 17 -8.28 0.75 14.34
C ILE A 17 -9.58 0.97 13.55
N ALA A 18 -10.09 2.20 13.52
CA ALA A 18 -11.28 2.54 12.75
C ALA A 18 -11.11 2.28 11.24
N GLU A 19 -9.95 2.62 10.66
CA GLU A 19 -9.66 2.37 9.25
C GLU A 19 -9.51 0.87 8.92
N THR A 20 -9.09 0.05 9.88
CA THR A 20 -9.02 -1.41 9.68
C THR A 20 -10.38 -2.11 9.78
N GLY A 21 -11.38 -1.50 10.42
CA GLY A 21 -12.67 -2.14 10.72
C GLY A 21 -12.58 -3.30 11.73
N MET A 22 -11.44 -3.48 12.40
CA MET A 22 -11.22 -4.58 13.35
C MET A 22 -11.72 -4.26 14.76
N THR A 23 -12.03 -5.30 15.53
CA THR A 23 -12.23 -5.18 16.98
C THR A 23 -10.88 -4.97 17.68
N GLN A 24 -10.90 -4.41 18.90
CA GLN A 24 -9.67 -4.23 19.69
C GLN A 24 -8.94 -5.56 19.97
N SER A 25 -9.66 -6.67 20.13
CA SER A 25 -9.05 -7.99 20.35
C SER A 25 -8.28 -8.43 19.12
N ARG A 26 -8.94 -8.42 17.95
CA ARG A 26 -8.33 -8.81 16.68
C ARG A 26 -7.15 -7.91 16.33
N PHE A 27 -7.30 -6.59 16.54
CA PHE A 27 -6.20 -5.66 16.33
C PHE A 27 -5.00 -5.96 17.24
N GLY A 28 -5.25 -6.25 18.53
CA GLY A 28 -4.21 -6.64 19.47
C GLY A 28 -3.46 -7.90 19.01
N GLU A 29 -4.20 -8.94 18.62
CA GLU A 29 -3.65 -10.18 18.07
C GLU A 29 -2.76 -9.92 16.84
N GLU A 30 -3.22 -9.06 15.91
CA GLU A 30 -2.45 -8.70 14.71
C GLU A 30 -1.14 -7.98 15.03
N VAL A 31 -1.10 -7.14 16.08
CA VAL A 31 0.10 -6.37 16.44
C VAL A 31 0.91 -6.96 17.59
N GLY A 32 0.53 -8.15 18.08
CA GLY A 32 1.25 -8.88 19.11
C GLY A 32 1.08 -8.35 20.54
N ILE A 33 -0.06 -7.72 20.87
CA ILE A 33 -0.38 -7.23 22.21
C ILE A 33 -1.78 -7.67 22.67
N SER A 34 -2.02 -7.67 23.97
CA SER A 34 -3.33 -8.05 24.49
C SER A 34 -4.41 -6.99 24.21
N LYS A 35 -5.68 -7.41 24.16
CA LYS A 35 -6.84 -6.49 24.11
C LYS A 35 -6.77 -5.43 25.23
N GLN A 36 -6.33 -5.81 26.43
CA GLN A 36 -6.19 -4.89 27.56
C GLN A 36 -5.15 -3.81 27.27
N GLN A 37 -4.00 -4.18 26.69
CA GLN A 37 -2.97 -3.21 26.30
C GLN A 37 -3.49 -2.24 25.24
N VAL A 38 -4.26 -2.72 24.25
CA VAL A 38 -4.95 -1.85 23.28
C VAL A 38 -5.86 -0.87 24.02
N SER A 39 -6.70 -1.35 24.93
CA SER A 39 -7.63 -0.52 25.70
C SER A 39 -6.91 0.58 26.49
N ASN A 40 -5.83 0.24 27.21
CA ASN A 40 -5.05 1.19 27.99
C ASN A 40 -4.38 2.26 27.11
N ILE A 41 -3.99 1.91 25.89
CA ILE A 41 -3.47 2.91 24.93
C ILE A 41 -4.59 3.83 24.43
N LEU A 42 -5.77 3.27 24.15
CA LEU A 42 -6.91 4.07 23.68
C LEU A 42 -7.47 5.00 24.76
N SER A 43 -7.35 4.64 26.05
CA SER A 43 -7.68 5.52 27.17
C SER A 43 -6.62 6.58 27.45
N GLY A 44 -5.40 6.42 26.90
CA GLY A 44 -4.28 7.31 27.15
C GLY A 44 -3.50 7.02 28.44
N GLU A 45 -3.80 5.91 29.12
CA GLU A 45 -3.03 5.43 30.28
C GLU A 45 -1.64 4.93 29.87
N ARG A 46 -1.47 4.52 28.62
CA ARG A 46 -0.21 4.00 28.09
C ARG A 46 0.05 4.54 26.68
N ASP A 47 1.32 4.78 26.39
CA ASP A 47 1.76 5.11 25.02
C ASP A 47 2.00 3.85 24.17
N VAL A 48 1.92 4.04 22.85
CA VAL A 48 2.32 3.03 21.86
C VAL A 48 3.83 2.84 21.97
N SER A 49 4.27 1.61 22.21
CA SER A 49 5.70 1.28 22.20
C SER A 49 6.25 1.20 20.77
N ASP A 50 7.54 1.48 20.61
CA ASP A 50 8.23 1.42 19.32
C ASP A 50 8.04 0.08 18.56
N PRO A 51 8.14 -1.10 19.19
CA PRO A 51 7.93 -2.38 18.49
C PRO A 51 6.51 -2.52 17.92
N VAL A 52 5.49 -2.09 18.68
CA VAL A 52 4.09 -2.10 18.24
C VAL A 52 3.90 -1.14 17.05
N ALA A 53 4.49 0.04 17.11
CA ALA A 53 4.43 1.00 16.01
C ALA A 53 5.09 0.46 14.73
N LEU A 54 6.21 -0.27 14.84
CA LEU A 54 6.86 -0.94 13.72
C LEU A 54 5.97 -2.00 13.08
N VAL A 55 5.31 -2.83 13.90
CA VAL A 55 4.37 -3.85 13.39
C VAL A 55 3.17 -3.21 12.71
N ILE A 56 2.64 -2.13 13.28
CA ILE A 56 1.55 -1.34 12.69
C ILE A 56 1.96 -0.76 11.33
N GLU A 57 3.17 -0.22 11.22
CA GLU A 57 3.71 0.29 9.96
C GLU A 57 3.82 -0.80 8.90
N HIS A 58 4.38 -1.96 9.28
CA HIS A 58 4.55 -3.08 8.36
C HIS A 58 3.20 -3.69 7.91
N LYS A 59 2.22 -3.82 8.81
CA LYS A 59 0.94 -4.49 8.50
C LYS A 59 -0.10 -3.57 7.88
N PHE A 60 -0.14 -2.30 8.28
CA PHE A 60 -1.23 -1.39 7.95
C PHE A 60 -0.76 -0.13 7.20
N GLY A 61 0.55 0.05 7.03
CA GLY A 61 1.13 1.15 6.24
C GLY A 61 1.15 2.51 6.93
N PHE A 62 0.74 2.58 8.21
CA PHE A 62 0.80 3.82 9.00
C PHE A 62 2.20 4.01 9.56
N ARG A 63 2.84 5.12 9.23
CA ARG A 63 4.25 5.35 9.60
C ARG A 63 4.45 5.40 11.10
N LYS A 64 5.48 4.72 11.61
CA LYS A 64 5.82 4.75 13.04
C LYS A 64 6.09 6.18 13.53
N ASP A 65 6.80 6.98 12.75
CA ASP A 65 7.16 8.36 13.12
C ASP A 65 5.92 9.25 13.24
N TRP A 66 4.93 9.01 12.38
CA TRP A 66 3.66 9.71 12.45
C TRP A 66 2.83 9.24 13.64
N LEU A 67 2.82 7.94 13.96
CA LEU A 67 2.09 7.40 15.11
C LEU A 67 2.70 7.82 16.45
N LEU A 68 4.02 7.88 16.56
CA LEU A 68 4.72 8.19 17.81
C LEU A 68 4.90 9.71 17.98
N MET A 69 5.52 10.37 17.01
CA MET A 69 6.03 11.74 17.15
C MET A 69 5.23 12.80 16.37
N LYS A 70 4.27 12.38 15.54
CA LYS A 70 3.46 13.26 14.67
C LYS A 70 4.33 13.93 13.60
N ASN A 71 5.45 13.30 13.26
CA ASN A 71 6.39 13.79 12.28
C ASN A 71 6.14 13.10 10.94
N GLY A 72 6.09 13.90 9.87
CA GLY A 72 5.95 13.40 8.51
C GLY A 72 4.53 12.90 8.15
N PRO A 73 4.39 12.30 6.95
CA PRO A 73 3.10 11.82 6.44
C PRO A 73 2.52 10.65 7.25
N GLN A 74 1.19 10.59 7.31
CA GLN A 74 0.44 9.56 8.06
C GLN A 74 0.67 8.13 7.56
N LYS A 75 0.68 7.95 6.25
CA LYS A 75 0.97 6.67 5.60
C LYS A 75 2.17 6.82 4.68
N ASN A 76 2.87 5.71 4.45
CA ASN A 76 3.73 5.63 3.29
C ASN A 76 2.86 5.81 2.04
N LYS A 77 3.32 6.54 1.02
CA LYS A 77 2.61 6.69 -0.26
C LYS A 77 2.57 5.39 -1.09
N MET A 78 2.62 4.23 -0.45
CA MET A 78 2.32 2.94 -1.05
C MET A 78 1.16 2.35 -0.25
N ASN A 79 -0.04 2.46 -0.80
CA ASN A 79 -1.28 2.07 -0.15
C ASN A 79 -1.50 0.57 -0.34
N ALA A 80 -2.29 -0.08 0.52
CA ALA A 80 -2.75 -1.46 0.32
C ALA A 80 -3.53 -1.71 -1.01
N PHE A 81 -3.89 -0.64 -1.73
CA PHE A 81 -4.29 -0.69 -3.15
C PHE A 81 -3.20 -1.25 -4.06
N ASP A 82 -1.95 -1.28 -3.59
CA ASP A 82 -0.79 -1.69 -4.33
C ASP A 82 -0.58 -3.19 -4.31
N ILE A 83 -1.19 -4.03 -3.45
CA ILE A 83 -0.91 -5.49 -3.56
C ILE A 83 -1.45 -6.05 -4.88
N ALA A 84 -2.68 -5.69 -5.27
CA ALA A 84 -3.24 -6.11 -6.56
C ALA A 84 -2.55 -5.42 -7.74
N ALA A 85 -2.14 -4.16 -7.60
CA ALA A 85 -1.42 -3.42 -8.63
C ALA A 85 0.03 -3.93 -8.79
N LEU A 86 0.74 -4.19 -7.68
CA LEU A 86 2.05 -4.85 -7.59
C LEU A 86 1.96 -6.28 -8.10
N ASP A 87 0.89 -7.03 -7.85
CA ASP A 87 0.72 -8.37 -8.40
C ASP A 87 0.49 -8.35 -9.91
N ALA A 88 -0.29 -7.40 -10.42
CA ALA A 88 -0.47 -7.17 -11.85
C ALA A 88 0.84 -6.72 -12.51
N GLU A 89 1.58 -5.81 -11.88
CA GLU A 89 2.87 -5.29 -12.34
C GLU A 89 3.98 -6.36 -12.28
N ASN A 90 4.05 -7.15 -11.21
CA ASN A 90 4.94 -8.32 -11.09
C ASN A 90 4.57 -9.42 -12.08
N THR A 91 3.30 -9.61 -12.40
CA THR A 91 2.85 -10.54 -13.44
C THR A 91 3.28 -10.05 -14.82
N PHE A 92 3.19 -8.76 -15.08
CA PHE A 92 3.65 -8.15 -16.32
C PHE A 92 5.18 -8.23 -16.45
N HIS A 93 5.94 -7.85 -15.42
CA HIS A 93 7.40 -7.98 -15.38
C HIS A 93 7.86 -9.42 -15.62
N ARG A 94 7.21 -10.41 -15.00
CA ARG A 94 7.48 -11.84 -15.28
C ARG A 94 7.22 -12.22 -16.74
N LYS A 95 6.17 -11.69 -17.37
CA LYS A 95 5.89 -11.93 -18.80
C LYS A 95 6.90 -11.25 -19.72
N LEU A 96 7.33 -10.03 -19.39
CA LEU A 96 8.38 -9.30 -20.12
C LEU A 96 9.70 -10.07 -20.12
N ASP A 97 10.04 -10.68 -19.00
CA ASP A 97 11.32 -11.36 -18.82
C ASP A 97 11.32 -12.77 -19.41
N ARG A 98 10.15 -13.44 -19.43
CA ARG A 98 9.97 -14.75 -20.05
C ARG A 98 9.80 -14.69 -21.57
N THR A 99 9.39 -13.55 -22.12
CA THR A 99 9.21 -13.40 -23.57
C THR A 99 10.44 -12.74 -24.17
N SER A 100 11.30 -13.57 -24.77
CA SER A 100 12.54 -13.11 -25.40
C SER A 100 12.31 -11.93 -26.35
N GLY A 101 13.11 -10.88 -26.19
CA GLY A 101 13.08 -9.69 -27.04
C GLY A 101 12.01 -8.63 -26.70
N VAL A 102 10.99 -8.93 -25.89
CA VAL A 102 9.90 -7.97 -25.61
C VAL A 102 10.38 -6.76 -24.80
N ARG A 103 11.25 -6.97 -23.81
CA ARG A 103 11.83 -5.86 -23.03
C ARG A 103 12.58 -4.87 -23.93
N LYS A 104 13.33 -5.37 -24.93
CA LYS A 104 14.03 -4.53 -25.90
C LYS A 104 13.04 -3.82 -26.83
N MET A 105 12.05 -4.54 -27.35
CA MET A 105 10.99 -3.99 -28.20
C MET A 105 10.26 -2.81 -27.54
N ILE A 106 9.92 -2.92 -26.25
CA ILE A 106 9.25 -1.83 -25.50
C ILE A 106 10.17 -0.61 -25.37
N LYS A 107 11.45 -0.83 -25.07
CA LYS A 107 12.43 0.28 -25.01
C LYS A 107 12.56 0.98 -26.37
N ASP A 108 12.71 0.20 -27.43
CA ASP A 108 12.83 0.71 -28.80
C ASP A 108 11.55 1.48 -29.20
N PHE A 109 10.37 1.00 -28.81
CA PHE A 109 9.08 1.66 -29.08
C PHE A 109 8.99 3.08 -28.50
N PHE A 110 9.47 3.30 -27.27
CA PHE A 110 9.48 4.64 -26.66
C PHE A 110 10.44 5.61 -27.34
N LEU A 111 11.41 5.11 -28.11
CA LEU A 111 12.33 5.93 -28.89
C LEU A 111 11.79 6.29 -30.29
N LEU A 112 10.67 5.69 -30.71
CA LEU A 112 10.05 5.97 -32.00
C LEU A 112 9.28 7.30 -32.01
N SER A 113 9.03 7.81 -33.22
CA SER A 113 8.16 8.97 -33.39
C SER A 113 6.71 8.65 -32.99
N PRO A 114 5.89 9.64 -32.57
CA PRO A 114 4.48 9.40 -32.26
C PRO A 114 3.68 8.78 -33.41
N LYS A 115 4.06 9.09 -34.66
CA LYS A 115 3.46 8.53 -35.87
C LYS A 115 3.72 7.02 -35.96
N ASP A 116 4.96 6.60 -35.75
CA ASP A 116 5.36 5.19 -35.83
C ASP A 116 4.84 4.39 -34.65
N GLN A 117 4.81 4.99 -33.45
CA GLN A 117 4.15 4.40 -32.27
C GLN A 117 2.68 4.09 -32.55
N LYS A 118 1.95 5.05 -33.12
CA LYS A 118 0.54 4.86 -33.49
C LYS A 118 0.37 3.75 -34.51
N MET A 119 1.25 3.68 -35.53
CA MET A 119 1.20 2.62 -36.54
C MET A 119 1.36 1.23 -35.93
N ILE A 120 2.28 1.07 -34.98
CA ILE A 120 2.50 -0.20 -34.27
C ILE A 120 1.30 -0.56 -33.38
N ILE A 121 0.74 0.40 -32.64
CA ILE A 121 -0.46 0.19 -31.82
C ILE A 121 -1.63 -0.28 -32.70
N ASP A 122 -1.85 0.38 -33.84
CA ASP A 122 -2.93 0.03 -34.77
C ASP A 122 -2.71 -1.38 -35.35
N MET A 123 -1.47 -1.75 -35.68
CA MET A 123 -1.12 -3.08 -36.17
C MET A 123 -1.41 -4.16 -35.12
N ILE A 124 -1.00 -3.96 -33.86
CA ILE A 124 -1.31 -4.88 -32.75
C ILE A 124 -2.82 -5.02 -32.59
N GLY A 125 -3.57 -3.91 -32.62
CA GLY A 125 -5.02 -3.89 -32.54
C GLY A 125 -5.71 -4.71 -33.63
N ARG A 126 -5.21 -4.64 -34.88
CA ARG A 126 -5.70 -5.45 -36.00
C ARG A 126 -5.44 -6.95 -35.78
N LEU A 127 -4.22 -7.30 -35.38
CA LEU A 127 -3.83 -8.71 -35.16
C LEU A 127 -4.60 -9.37 -34.02
N LEU A 128 -4.93 -8.62 -32.96
CA LEU A 128 -5.75 -9.13 -31.86
C LEU A 128 -7.21 -9.34 -32.26
N LYS A 129 -7.76 -8.50 -33.14
CA LYS A 129 -9.14 -8.64 -33.66
C LYS A 129 -9.27 -9.82 -34.64
N GLY A 130 -8.22 -10.14 -35.40
CA GLY A 130 -8.19 -11.26 -36.34
C GLY A 130 -8.01 -12.65 -35.72
N LYS A 131 -7.95 -12.76 -34.38
CA LYS A 131 -7.88 -14.03 -33.64
C LYS A 131 -9.25 -14.56 -33.16
N LYS A 132 -10.36 -13.93 -33.57
CA LYS A 132 -11.72 -14.41 -33.33
C LYS A 132 -12.23 -15.23 -34.51
#